data_AF-A0A2M6YI22-F1
#
_entry.id   AF-A0A2M6YI22-F1
#
_cell.length_a   1.000
_cell.length_b   1.000
_cell.length_c   1.000
_cell.angle_alpha   90.00
_cell.angle_beta   90.00
_cell.angle_gamma   90.00
#
_symmetry.space_group_name_H-M   'P 1'
#
loop_
_entity.id
_entity.type
_entity.pdbx_description
1 polymer ?
#
loop_
_entity_poly.entity_id
_entity_poly.type
_entity_poly.pdbx_seq_one_letter_code
_entity_poly.pdbx_strand_id
1 'polypeptide(L)'
;MGLDKDKLRQSGGVFDSGEPFKPKEKFKTPSHQIELYSTVLEKAGHAPMPEWVEPAAKPTPEYPYYIITHHLPWMRMLKNANDPILKDLQCENKAHIHTSVAKKLGVKDKDLVWVESPVGKIKLMVAVTEGIRPDTIMTEHGFGIWAKGRCQGIGWGQNEGEILPDRTLAEMKSWKRHAAGRGVGICDTTVRITKA
;
A
#
# COMPACT_ATOMS: atom_id res chain seq x y z
N MET A 1 22.06 6.40 31.65
CA MET A 1 21.24 5.58 32.55
C MET A 1 22.06 4.38 32.97
N GLY A 2 22.48 4.31 34.24
CA GLY A 2 23.24 3.16 34.76
C GLY A 2 22.33 1.96 34.94
N LEU A 3 21.89 1.35 33.84
CA LEU A 3 21.07 0.15 33.83
C LEU A 3 21.97 -1.09 33.80
N ASP A 4 21.78 -1.95 34.78
CA ASP A 4 22.39 -3.27 34.81
C ASP A 4 21.72 -4.22 33.80
N LYS A 5 22.52 -5.07 33.16
CA LYS A 5 22.08 -5.97 32.09
C LYS A 5 21.04 -6.98 32.59
N ASP A 6 21.23 -7.51 33.79
CA ASP A 6 20.34 -8.54 34.33
C ASP A 6 19.02 -7.93 34.80
N LYS A 7 19.05 -6.71 35.33
CA LYS A 7 17.83 -5.92 35.60
C LYS A 7 17.00 -5.66 34.33
N LEU A 8 17.65 -5.30 33.22
CA LEU A 8 16.95 -5.06 31.96
C LEU A 8 16.28 -6.33 31.40
N ARG A 9 16.93 -7.48 31.57
CA ARG A 9 16.36 -8.78 31.18
C ARG A 9 15.14 -9.14 32.02
N GLN A 10 15.18 -8.88 33.33
CA GLN A 10 14.07 -9.15 34.23
C GLN A 10 12.89 -8.19 33.99
N SER A 11 13.15 -6.91 33.70
CA SER A 11 12.09 -5.93 33.45
C SER A 11 11.42 -6.12 32.09
N GLY A 12 12.05 -6.80 31.13
CA GLY A 12 11.53 -7.02 29.78
C GLY A 12 11.62 -5.80 28.86
N GLY A 13 12.19 -4.69 29.35
CA GLY A 13 12.31 -3.43 28.62
C GLY A 13 12.55 -2.24 29.55
N VAL A 14 12.82 -1.08 28.94
CA VAL A 14 12.80 0.21 29.63
C VAL A 14 11.43 0.83 29.36
N PHE A 15 10.65 0.99 30.42
CA PHE A 15 9.35 1.62 30.35
C PHE A 15 9.48 3.02 30.93
N ASP A 16 9.13 4.01 30.13
CA ASP A 16 8.93 5.36 30.63
C ASP A 16 7.64 5.38 31.46
N SER A 17 7.66 6.01 32.64
CA SER A 17 6.45 6.19 33.47
C SER A 17 5.42 7.09 32.81
N GLY A 18 5.80 7.74 31.69
CA GLY A 18 4.99 8.71 30.98
C GLY A 18 5.04 10.05 31.70
N GLU A 19 5.16 11.11 30.92
CA GLU A 19 5.03 12.48 31.42
C GLU A 19 3.60 12.97 31.13
N PRO A 20 3.02 13.84 31.99
CA PRO A 20 1.80 14.55 31.65
C PRO A 20 1.97 15.28 30.31
N PHE A 21 0.89 15.35 29.52
CA PHE A 21 0.93 16.08 28.25
C PHE A 21 1.37 17.53 28.50
N LYS A 22 2.51 17.90 27.92
CA LYS A 22 3.02 19.27 27.89
C LYS A 22 2.94 19.76 26.45
N PRO A 23 2.07 20.75 26.14
CA PRO A 23 2.01 21.33 24.81
C PRO A 23 3.39 21.79 24.35
N LYS A 24 3.74 21.47 23.11
CA LYS A 24 4.98 21.93 22.53
C LYS A 24 4.81 23.37 22.04
N GLU A 25 5.45 24.31 22.74
CA GLU A 25 5.35 25.74 22.41
C GLU A 25 6.35 26.20 21.33
N LYS A 26 7.43 25.43 21.13
CA LYS A 26 8.46 25.73 20.14
C LYS A 26 8.73 24.54 19.23
N PHE A 27 8.69 24.79 17.93
CA PHE A 27 8.94 23.80 16.89
C PHE A 27 10.35 23.96 16.31
N LYS A 28 10.86 22.89 15.70
CA LYS A 28 12.15 22.91 14.98
C LYS A 28 11.93 23.45 13.56
N THR A 29 11.30 24.61 13.46
CA THR A 29 11.00 25.37 12.25
C THR A 29 11.75 26.72 12.31
N PRO A 30 12.01 27.38 11.18
CA PRO A 30 12.64 28.70 11.17
C PRO A 30 11.94 29.74 12.06
N SER A 31 10.60 29.72 12.12
CA SER A 31 9.80 30.61 12.96
C SER A 31 9.61 30.15 14.41
N HIS A 32 10.06 28.94 14.75
CA HIS A 32 9.72 28.23 16.00
C HIS A 32 8.21 27.97 16.21
N GLN A 33 7.37 28.21 15.20
CA GLN A 33 5.92 27.98 15.23
C GLN A 33 5.51 26.87 14.25
N ILE A 34 4.22 26.52 14.25
CA ILE A 34 3.63 25.70 13.19
C ILE A 34 3.52 26.57 11.93
N GLU A 35 4.26 26.20 10.89
CA GLU A 35 4.28 26.93 9.63
C GLU A 35 3.22 26.35 8.68
N LEU A 36 2.18 27.13 8.37
CA LEU A 36 1.29 26.81 7.25
C LEU A 36 2.07 26.92 5.93
N TYR A 37 2.81 28.02 5.79
CA TYR A 37 3.71 28.29 4.67
C TYR A 37 5.14 27.92 5.04
N SER A 38 5.69 26.87 4.43
CA SER A 38 7.05 26.42 4.72
C SER A 38 8.07 27.07 3.79
N THR A 39 8.83 28.02 4.35
CA THR A 39 9.99 28.65 3.67
C THR A 39 11.11 27.64 3.38
N VAL A 40 11.18 26.54 4.15
CA VAL A 40 12.13 25.45 3.92
C VAL A 40 11.76 24.68 2.64
N LEU A 41 10.48 24.37 2.44
CA LEU A 41 9.99 23.72 1.22
C LEU A 41 10.16 24.63 0.01
N GLU A 42 9.83 25.93 0.12
CA GLU A 42 10.03 26.90 -0.96
C GLU A 42 11.49 26.93 -1.44
N LYS A 43 12.45 27.08 -0.51
CA LYS A 43 13.88 27.10 -0.81
C LYS A 43 14.39 25.78 -1.43
N ALA A 44 13.75 24.66 -1.10
CA ALA A 44 14.05 23.35 -1.69
C ALA A 44 13.37 23.13 -3.06
N GLY A 45 12.54 24.08 -3.52
CA GLY A 45 11.80 24.00 -4.78
C GLY A 45 10.51 23.19 -4.72
N HIS A 46 9.97 22.97 -3.52
CA HIS A 46 8.70 22.30 -3.27
C HIS A 46 7.55 23.29 -3.08
N ALA A 47 6.32 22.80 -3.14
CA ALA A 47 5.14 23.57 -2.76
C ALA A 47 5.24 24.00 -1.28
N PRO A 48 5.18 25.31 -0.97
CA PRO A 48 5.32 25.78 0.41
C PRO A 48 4.03 25.61 1.23
N MET A 49 2.91 25.33 0.58
CA MET A 49 1.60 25.07 1.17
C MET A 49 1.07 23.74 0.62
N PRO A 50 0.19 23.03 1.36
CA PRO A 50 -0.56 21.93 0.78
C PRO A 50 -1.38 22.41 -0.42
N GLU A 51 -1.17 21.75 -1.56
CA GLU A 51 -1.96 21.96 -2.77
C GLU A 51 -2.56 20.63 -3.21
N TRP A 52 -3.74 20.70 -3.82
CA TRP A 52 -4.33 19.51 -4.42
C TRP A 52 -3.58 19.18 -5.70
N VAL A 53 -3.20 17.91 -5.84
CA VAL A 53 -2.48 17.37 -6.98
C VAL A 53 -3.26 16.17 -7.50
N GLU A 54 -3.42 16.14 -8.82
CA GLU A 54 -4.08 15.02 -9.49
C GLU A 54 -3.31 13.71 -9.29
N PRO A 55 -3.99 12.56 -9.14
CA PRO A 55 -3.34 11.26 -9.09
C PRO A 55 -2.51 10.99 -10.35
N ALA A 56 -1.42 10.22 -10.22
CA ALA A 56 -0.52 9.96 -11.34
C ALA A 56 -1.20 9.16 -12.47
N ALA A 57 -2.12 8.28 -12.13
CA ALA A 57 -2.94 7.54 -13.08
C ALA A 57 -4.43 7.84 -12.87
N LYS A 58 -5.18 7.90 -13.97
CA LYS A 58 -6.63 8.10 -13.98
C LYS A 58 -7.31 7.01 -14.79
N PRO A 59 -8.55 6.61 -14.43
CA PRO A 59 -9.33 5.65 -15.19
C PRO A 59 -9.48 6.08 -16.64
N THR A 60 -9.21 5.14 -17.53
CA THR A 60 -9.44 5.29 -18.97
C THR A 60 -10.43 4.21 -19.42
N PRO A 61 -10.99 4.30 -20.64
CA PRO A 61 -11.80 3.20 -21.18
C PRO A 61 -11.05 1.86 -21.22
N GLU A 62 -9.71 1.89 -21.36
CA GLU A 62 -8.87 0.69 -21.37
C GLU A 62 -8.59 0.15 -19.97
N TYR A 63 -8.30 1.02 -19.00
CA TYR A 63 -8.01 0.70 -17.59
C TYR A 63 -8.98 1.47 -16.68
N PRO A 64 -10.24 1.01 -16.53
CA PRO A 64 -11.31 1.80 -15.94
C PRO A 64 -11.38 1.79 -14.41
N TYR A 65 -10.51 1.04 -13.73
CA TYR A 65 -10.57 0.90 -12.27
C TYR A 65 -9.27 1.35 -11.61
N TYR A 66 -9.37 2.07 -10.50
CA TYR A 66 -8.25 2.23 -9.58
C TYR A 66 -7.92 0.90 -8.90
N ILE A 67 -6.66 0.71 -8.53
CA ILE A 67 -6.26 -0.42 -7.67
C ILE A 67 -5.76 0.08 -6.32
N ILE A 68 -6.22 -0.57 -5.26
CA ILE A 68 -5.76 -0.36 -3.90
C ILE A 68 -5.17 -1.67 -3.38
N THR A 69 -4.03 -1.57 -2.70
CA THR A 69 -3.44 -2.70 -1.98
C THR A 69 -3.66 -2.51 -0.48
N HIS A 70 -3.90 -3.60 0.23
CA HIS A 70 -4.01 -3.56 1.69
C HIS A 70 -3.28 -4.74 2.34
N HIS A 71 -3.07 -4.66 3.65
CA HIS A 71 -2.46 -5.73 4.41
C HIS A 71 -3.52 -6.51 5.18
N LEU A 72 -3.34 -7.82 5.22
CA LEU A 72 -4.08 -8.69 6.13
C LEU A 72 -3.51 -8.58 7.55
N PRO A 73 -4.36 -8.58 8.59
CA PRO A 73 -3.91 -8.36 9.97
C PRO A 73 -2.99 -9.47 10.51
N TRP A 74 -3.05 -10.69 9.94
CA TRP A 74 -2.16 -11.80 10.26
C TRP A 74 -0.88 -11.84 9.42
N MET A 75 -0.77 -11.04 8.35
CA MET A 75 0.43 -10.97 7.52
C MET A 75 1.34 -9.81 7.93
N ARG A 76 2.63 -10.10 8.04
CA ARG A 76 3.70 -9.11 8.28
C ARG A 76 4.44 -8.84 6.99
N MET A 77 3.75 -8.21 6.04
CA MET A 77 4.21 -8.14 4.65
C MET A 77 4.55 -9.57 4.16
N LEU A 78 5.63 -9.73 3.41
CA LEU A 78 6.16 -11.03 2.96
C LEU A 78 6.99 -11.77 4.03
N LYS A 79 7.17 -11.25 5.25
CA LYS A 79 8.11 -11.84 6.24
C LYS A 79 7.63 -13.19 6.77
N ASN A 80 6.34 -13.34 6.99
CA ASN A 80 5.73 -14.57 7.52
C ASN A 80 4.93 -15.33 6.46
N ALA A 81 4.97 -14.95 5.18
CA ALA A 81 4.24 -15.63 4.12
C ALA A 81 4.76 -17.05 3.79
N ASN A 82 5.75 -17.57 4.54
CA ASN A 82 6.20 -18.96 4.52
C ASN A 82 5.76 -19.76 5.76
N ASP A 83 4.94 -19.16 6.63
CA ASP A 83 4.39 -19.82 7.81
C ASP A 83 3.19 -20.70 7.41
N PRO A 84 3.23 -22.02 7.63
CA PRO A 84 2.14 -22.91 7.27
C PRO A 84 0.83 -22.59 8.00
N ILE A 85 0.87 -21.99 9.18
CA ILE A 85 -0.35 -21.61 9.93
C ILE A 85 -1.13 -20.53 9.16
N LEU A 86 -0.44 -19.63 8.45
CA LEU A 86 -1.11 -18.60 7.67
C LEU A 86 -1.80 -19.14 6.43
N LYS A 87 -1.38 -20.30 5.92
CA LYS A 87 -2.05 -20.99 4.82
C LYS A 87 -3.51 -21.28 5.15
N ASP A 88 -3.75 -21.74 6.38
CA ASP A 88 -5.07 -22.17 6.85
C ASP A 88 -6.01 -20.98 7.05
N LEU A 89 -5.44 -19.78 7.29
CA LEU A 89 -6.21 -18.54 7.35
C LEU A 89 -6.53 -18.00 5.95
N GLN A 90 -5.50 -17.84 5.11
CA GLN A 90 -5.65 -17.37 3.73
C GLN A 90 -4.38 -17.67 2.92
N CYS A 91 -4.51 -18.52 1.90
CA CYS A 91 -3.42 -18.87 0.99
C CYS A 91 -3.44 -18.09 -0.34
N GLU A 92 -4.47 -17.29 -0.62
CA GLU A 92 -4.58 -16.53 -1.86
C GLU A 92 -5.12 -15.12 -1.60
N ASN A 93 -4.58 -14.13 -2.31
CA ASN A 93 -5.20 -12.82 -2.45
C ASN A 93 -6.36 -12.84 -3.45
N LYS A 94 -7.24 -11.86 -3.34
CA LYS A 94 -8.51 -11.78 -4.05
C LYS A 94 -8.65 -10.44 -4.76
N ALA A 95 -9.43 -10.44 -5.83
CA ALA A 95 -9.93 -9.21 -6.43
C ALA A 95 -11.24 -8.84 -5.74
N HIS A 96 -11.15 -7.96 -4.74
CA HIS A 96 -12.33 -7.38 -4.10
C HIS A 96 -12.96 -6.36 -5.04
N ILE A 97 -14.19 -6.64 -5.48
CA ILE A 97 -14.91 -5.80 -6.45
C ILE A 97 -16.31 -5.47 -5.96
N HIS A 98 -16.80 -4.30 -6.35
CA HIS A 98 -18.15 -3.87 -6.06
C HIS A 98 -19.19 -4.77 -6.76
N THR A 99 -20.36 -4.99 -6.15
CA THR A 99 -21.45 -5.80 -6.73
C THR A 99 -21.90 -5.32 -8.11
N SER A 100 -21.99 -4.01 -8.31
CA SER A 100 -22.34 -3.42 -9.62
C SER A 100 -21.30 -3.71 -10.70
N VAL A 101 -20.02 -3.77 -10.32
CA VAL A 101 -18.91 -4.13 -11.21
C VAL A 101 -18.97 -5.61 -11.55
N ALA A 102 -19.18 -6.48 -10.55
CA ALA A 102 -19.36 -7.91 -10.75
C ALA A 102 -20.51 -8.20 -11.74
N LYS A 103 -21.65 -7.53 -11.55
CA LYS A 103 -22.82 -7.61 -12.45
C LYS A 103 -22.49 -7.12 -13.86
N LYS A 104 -21.82 -5.97 -13.99
CA LYS A 104 -21.42 -5.39 -15.29
C LYS A 104 -20.47 -6.31 -16.05
N LEU A 105 -19.56 -6.98 -15.35
CA LEU A 105 -18.57 -7.90 -15.92
C LEU A 105 -19.08 -9.33 -16.11
N GLY A 106 -20.27 -9.66 -15.59
CA GLY A 106 -20.83 -11.01 -15.66
C GLY A 106 -20.03 -12.05 -14.86
N VAL A 107 -19.40 -11.62 -13.75
CA VAL A 107 -18.63 -12.49 -12.84
C VAL A 107 -19.36 -12.63 -11.50
N LYS A 108 -19.15 -13.77 -10.84
CA LYS A 108 -19.71 -14.08 -9.53
C LYS A 108 -18.58 -14.20 -8.49
N ASP A 109 -18.98 -14.25 -7.23
CA ASP A 109 -18.06 -14.56 -6.14
C ASP A 109 -17.34 -15.88 -6.44
N LYS A 110 -16.02 -15.92 -6.19
CA LYS A 110 -15.11 -17.04 -6.47
C LYS A 110 -14.80 -17.32 -7.95
N ASP A 111 -15.34 -16.56 -8.90
CA ASP A 111 -14.87 -16.64 -10.28
C ASP A 111 -13.40 -16.19 -10.37
N LEU A 112 -12.66 -16.71 -11.35
CA LEU A 112 -11.31 -16.26 -11.64
C LEU A 112 -11.34 -15.12 -12.66
N VAL A 113 -10.56 -14.08 -12.37
CA VAL A 113 -10.40 -12.91 -13.26
C VAL A 113 -8.93 -12.57 -13.46
N TRP A 114 -8.62 -12.00 -14.61
CA TRP A 114 -7.37 -11.28 -14.80
C TRP A 114 -7.52 -9.85 -14.35
N VAL A 115 -6.60 -9.38 -13.50
CA VAL A 115 -6.41 -7.98 -13.19
C VAL A 115 -5.16 -7.52 -13.90
N GLU A 116 -5.32 -6.59 -14.84
CA GLU A 116 -4.28 -6.20 -15.80
C GLU A 116 -4.04 -4.69 -15.74
N SER A 117 -2.77 -4.32 -15.69
CA SER A 117 -2.27 -2.95 -15.81
C SER A 117 -1.44 -2.82 -17.11
N PRO A 118 -0.97 -1.62 -17.47
CA PRO A 118 -0.06 -1.46 -18.60
C PRO A 118 1.25 -2.25 -18.49
N VAL A 119 1.67 -2.69 -17.31
CA VAL A 119 2.97 -3.35 -17.09
C VAL A 119 2.87 -4.85 -16.87
N GLY A 120 1.68 -5.39 -16.65
CA GLY A 120 1.51 -6.80 -16.35
C GLY A 120 0.10 -7.17 -15.95
N LYS A 121 -0.11 -8.47 -15.68
CA LYS A 121 -1.40 -9.01 -15.23
C LYS A 121 -1.21 -10.13 -14.22
N ILE A 122 -2.17 -10.23 -13.30
CA ILE A 122 -2.27 -11.31 -12.31
C ILE A 122 -3.66 -11.94 -12.35
N LYS A 123 -3.74 -13.23 -12.00
CA LYS A 123 -5.01 -13.97 -11.93
C LYS A 123 -5.48 -14.05 -10.47
N LEU A 124 -6.62 -13.44 -10.17
CA LEU A 124 -7.17 -13.40 -8.82
C LEU A 124 -8.56 -14.02 -8.77
N MET A 125 -8.90 -14.58 -7.61
CA MET A 125 -10.25 -15.00 -7.30
C MET A 125 -11.10 -13.79 -6.90
N VAL A 126 -12.32 -13.68 -7.45
CA VAL A 126 -13.24 -12.58 -7.14
C VAL A 126 -13.78 -12.73 -5.73
N ALA A 127 -13.74 -11.63 -4.98
CA ALA A 127 -14.50 -11.42 -3.75
C ALA A 127 -15.51 -10.28 -3.98
N VAL A 128 -16.79 -10.59 -4.08
CA VAL A 128 -17.82 -9.56 -4.31
C VAL A 128 -18.20 -8.91 -2.97
N THR A 129 -18.16 -7.58 -2.90
CA THR A 129 -18.49 -6.83 -1.69
C THR A 129 -19.11 -5.47 -2.01
N GLU A 130 -20.00 -4.96 -1.16
CA GLU A 130 -20.49 -3.57 -1.21
C GLU A 130 -19.51 -2.59 -0.53
N GLY A 131 -18.50 -3.10 0.19
CA GLY A 131 -17.58 -2.30 1.01
C GLY A 131 -16.48 -1.58 0.23
N ILE A 132 -16.55 -1.55 -1.10
CA ILE A 132 -15.55 -0.92 -1.98
C ILE A 132 -16.23 -0.03 -3.01
N ARG A 133 -15.59 1.08 -3.40
CA ARG A 133 -16.14 2.00 -4.39
C ARG A 133 -16.26 1.31 -5.78
N PRO A 134 -17.32 1.57 -6.58
CA PRO A 134 -17.53 0.90 -7.87
C PRO A 134 -16.48 1.14 -8.96
N ASP A 135 -15.60 2.11 -8.81
CA ASP A 135 -14.51 2.43 -9.75
C ASP A 135 -13.15 1.90 -9.25
N THR A 136 -13.16 1.02 -8.25
CA THR A 136 -11.96 0.58 -7.53
C THR A 136 -11.96 -0.93 -7.34
N ILE A 137 -10.78 -1.53 -7.43
CA ILE A 137 -10.50 -2.91 -7.04
C ILE A 137 -9.52 -2.89 -5.88
N MET A 138 -9.67 -3.82 -4.96
CA MET A 138 -8.74 -3.99 -3.86
C MET A 138 -8.17 -5.40 -3.86
N THR A 139 -6.87 -5.52 -3.56
CA THR A 139 -6.17 -6.81 -3.42
C THR A 139 -5.22 -6.79 -2.23
N GLU A 140 -4.99 -7.94 -1.61
CA GLU A 140 -4.09 -8.10 -0.50
C GLU A 140 -2.62 -8.13 -0.96
N HIS A 141 -1.75 -7.41 -0.23
CA HIS A 141 -0.30 -7.55 -0.31
C HIS A 141 0.18 -8.71 0.56
N GLY A 142 1.23 -9.40 0.10
CA GLY A 142 1.94 -10.42 0.88
C GLY A 142 1.94 -11.82 0.25
N PHE A 143 1.57 -11.94 -1.02
CA PHE A 143 1.44 -13.20 -1.75
C PHE A 143 2.40 -13.29 -2.94
N GLY A 144 2.36 -14.39 -3.69
CA GLY A 144 3.14 -14.57 -4.91
C GLY A 144 4.62 -14.87 -4.70
N ILE A 145 4.96 -15.58 -3.62
CA ILE A 145 6.34 -16.01 -3.37
C ILE A 145 6.77 -17.01 -4.44
N TRP A 146 7.92 -16.74 -5.06
CA TRP A 146 8.57 -17.65 -6.01
C TRP A 146 9.96 -18.13 -5.54
N ALA A 147 10.46 -17.59 -4.43
CA ALA A 147 11.80 -17.92 -3.92
C ALA A 147 11.85 -19.34 -3.35
N LYS A 148 12.73 -20.20 -3.89
CA LYS A 148 12.86 -21.62 -3.52
C LYS A 148 13.10 -21.86 -2.02
N GLY A 149 13.80 -20.96 -1.34
CA GLY A 149 14.04 -21.03 0.11
C GLY A 149 12.83 -20.75 0.99
N ARG A 150 11.70 -20.31 0.39
CA ARG A 150 10.42 -20.08 1.05
C ARG A 150 9.35 -21.01 0.45
N CYS A 151 9.65 -22.31 0.52
CA CYS A 151 8.90 -23.36 -0.18
C CYS A 151 7.42 -23.49 0.22
N GLN A 152 7.05 -23.15 1.45
CA GLN A 152 5.66 -23.24 1.90
C GLN A 152 4.80 -22.24 1.14
N GLY A 153 5.27 -21.00 0.99
CA GLY A 153 4.54 -19.92 0.32
C GLY A 153 4.53 -19.98 -1.21
N ILE A 154 5.23 -20.94 -1.83
CA ILE A 154 5.27 -21.05 -3.29
C ILE A 154 3.90 -21.44 -3.82
N GLY A 155 3.41 -20.67 -4.79
CA GLY A 155 2.10 -20.88 -5.43
C GLY A 155 0.92 -20.32 -4.64
N TRP A 156 1.16 -19.63 -3.52
CA TRP A 156 0.11 -18.96 -2.74
C TRP A 156 -0.18 -17.58 -3.32
N GLY A 157 -1.41 -17.40 -3.81
CA GLY A 157 -1.88 -16.16 -4.40
C GLY A 157 -0.99 -15.66 -5.54
N GLN A 158 -1.06 -14.37 -5.82
CA GLN A 158 -0.28 -13.68 -6.84
C GLN A 158 0.43 -12.47 -6.24
N ASN A 159 1.57 -12.10 -6.82
CA ASN A 159 2.32 -10.93 -6.43
C ASN A 159 1.68 -9.69 -7.07
N GLU A 160 1.03 -8.83 -6.27
CA GLU A 160 0.40 -7.62 -6.79
C GLU A 160 1.42 -6.61 -7.32
N GLY A 161 2.69 -6.69 -6.89
CA GLY A 161 3.77 -5.87 -7.42
C GLY A 161 4.00 -6.05 -8.94
N GLU A 162 3.57 -7.17 -9.53
CA GLU A 162 3.69 -7.43 -10.98
C GLU A 162 2.78 -6.55 -11.84
N ILE A 163 1.78 -5.90 -11.24
CA ILE A 163 0.84 -4.99 -11.94
C ILE A 163 1.01 -3.52 -11.50
N LEU A 164 2.06 -3.21 -10.75
CA LEU A 164 2.35 -1.86 -10.30
C LEU A 164 3.49 -1.28 -11.13
N PRO A 165 3.26 -0.20 -11.88
CA PRO A 165 4.31 0.42 -12.68
C PRO A 165 5.36 1.07 -11.76
N ASP A 166 6.63 0.90 -12.13
CA ASP A 166 7.68 1.77 -11.59
C ASP A 166 7.60 3.15 -12.26
N ARG A 167 8.06 4.18 -11.55
CA ARG A 167 8.12 5.53 -12.10
C ARG A 167 9.46 5.75 -12.78
N THR A 168 9.45 6.32 -13.96
CA THR A 168 10.66 6.78 -14.62
C THR A 168 11.29 7.94 -13.84
N LEU A 169 12.60 8.16 -14.03
CA LEU A 169 13.29 9.33 -13.48
C LEU A 169 12.67 10.65 -13.96
N ALA A 170 12.10 10.68 -15.16
CA ALA A 170 11.42 11.86 -15.69
C ALA A 170 10.12 12.15 -14.93
N GLU A 171 9.29 11.14 -14.70
CA GLU A 171 8.05 11.25 -13.93
C GLU A 171 8.32 11.61 -12.46
N MET A 172 9.34 11.01 -11.85
CA MET A 172 9.78 11.40 -10.51
C MET A 172 10.23 12.87 -10.45
N LYS A 173 10.90 13.36 -11.50
CA LYS A 173 11.33 14.76 -11.58
C LYS A 173 10.17 15.72 -11.79
N SER A 174 9.18 15.37 -12.63
CA SER A 174 8.00 16.22 -12.83
C SER A 174 7.19 16.34 -11.54
N TRP A 175 7.16 15.28 -10.72
CA TRP A 175 6.52 15.26 -9.41
C TRP A 175 7.35 15.90 -8.28
N LYS A 176 8.60 16.29 -8.53
CA LYS A 176 9.52 16.79 -7.50
C LYS A 176 8.94 17.97 -6.73
N ARG A 177 8.19 18.87 -7.38
CA ARG A 177 7.57 20.03 -6.70
C ARG A 177 6.57 19.59 -5.62
N HIS A 178 5.83 18.53 -5.87
CA HIS A 178 4.69 18.09 -5.06
C HIS A 178 5.04 16.99 -4.07
N ALA A 179 6.09 16.21 -4.35
CA ALA A 179 6.54 15.12 -3.49
C ALA A 179 8.00 15.34 -3.08
N ALA A 180 8.20 15.85 -1.87
CA ALA A 180 9.53 15.93 -1.26
C ALA A 180 10.12 14.53 -0.95
N GLY A 181 9.25 13.52 -0.79
CA GLY A 181 9.63 12.12 -0.64
C GLY A 181 9.62 11.36 -1.96
N ARG A 182 10.59 10.46 -2.14
CA ARG A 182 10.63 9.49 -3.26
C ARG A 182 9.81 8.25 -2.92
N GLY A 183 8.54 8.45 -2.57
CA GLY A 183 7.62 7.34 -2.29
C GLY A 183 7.30 6.56 -3.56
N VAL A 184 7.12 5.24 -3.43
CA VAL A 184 6.63 4.38 -4.51
C VAL A 184 5.10 4.51 -4.55
N GLY A 185 4.54 4.88 -5.70
CA GLY A 185 3.11 5.11 -5.89
C GLY A 185 2.31 3.82 -6.04
N ILE A 186 2.29 2.97 -5.00
CA ILE A 186 1.69 1.62 -5.03
C ILE A 186 0.20 1.64 -5.40
N CYS A 187 -0.51 2.73 -5.10
CA CYS A 187 -1.92 2.91 -5.43
C CYS A 187 -2.15 3.92 -6.57
N ASP A 188 -1.10 4.36 -7.26
CA ASP A 188 -1.17 5.37 -8.33
C ASP A 188 -1.20 4.74 -9.72
N THR A 189 -1.97 3.66 -9.89
CA THR A 189 -2.16 2.99 -11.18
C THR A 189 -3.62 2.60 -11.37
N THR A 190 -3.97 2.30 -12.62
CA THR A 190 -5.30 1.81 -12.99
C THR A 190 -5.19 0.48 -13.71
N VAL A 191 -6.27 -0.28 -13.62
CA VAL A 191 -6.33 -1.66 -14.11
C VAL A 191 -7.64 -1.93 -14.83
N ARG A 192 -7.64 -3.02 -15.61
CA ARG A 192 -8.81 -3.66 -16.21
C ARG A 192 -9.03 -5.01 -15.58
N ILE A 193 -10.30 -5.42 -15.50
CA ILE A 193 -10.69 -6.77 -15.11
C ILE A 193 -11.30 -7.48 -16.31
N THR A 194 -10.86 -8.70 -16.59
CA THR A 194 -11.47 -9.60 -17.56
C THR A 194 -11.71 -10.97 -16.96
N LYS A 195 -12.74 -11.68 -17.42
CA LYS A 195 -12.98 -13.06 -17.00
C LYS A 195 -11.84 -13.96 -17.52
N ALA A 196 -11.36 -14.87 -16.68
CA ALA A 196 -10.17 -15.66 -16.96
C ALA A 196 -10.40 -17.00 -17.65
#